data_AF-A0A7S4GKG0-F1
#
_entry.id   AF-A0A7S4GKG0-F1
#
_cell.length_a   1.000
_cell.length_b   1.000
_cell.length_c   1.000
_cell.angle_alpha   90.00
_cell.angle_beta   90.00
_cell.angle_gamma   90.00
#
_symmetry.space_group_name_H-M   'P 1'
#
loop_
_entity.id
_entity.type
_entity.pdbx_description
1 polymer ?
#
loop_
_entity_poly.entity_id
_entity_poly.type
_entity_poly.pdbx_seq_one_letter_code
_entity_poly.pdbx_strand_id
1 'polypeptide(L)'
;MASLRELYVQQCAALGLAKPNSSVRDLLPSKASRNASLTELDLRQNVVGPKGLQTLLPVIRAAEGLQTLRLNNNHLTNDSVEELVAALQKHPGIARLDLSDNKITTPAGKELLALAKRNRNVTEIVTRGTVIRPLMTNCIGFQLEKNLRQKQAAG
;
A
#
# COMPACT_ATOMS: atom_id res chain seq x y z
N MET A 1 18.48 9.62 10.72
CA MET A 1 17.48 8.63 10.27
C MET A 1 18.04 7.91 9.05
N ALA A 2 17.78 6.60 8.92
CA ALA A 2 18.13 5.86 7.72
C ALA A 2 17.25 6.28 6.53
N SER A 3 17.77 6.16 5.31
CA SER A 3 16.97 6.31 4.10
C SER A 3 15.97 5.16 3.95
N LEU A 4 14.87 5.39 3.22
CA LEU A 4 13.89 4.33 2.93
C LEU A 4 14.53 3.13 2.23
N ARG A 5 15.55 3.37 1.37
CA ARG A 5 16.32 2.31 0.72
C ARG A 5 17.11 1.47 1.71
N GLU A 6 17.81 2.09 2.66
CA GLU A 6 18.55 1.37 3.70
C GLU A 6 17.61 0.55 4.57
N LEU A 7 16.48 1.14 4.96
CA LEU A 7 15.45 0.43 5.73
C LEU A 7 14.94 -0.80 4.98
N TYR A 8 14.64 -0.68 3.68
CA TYR A 8 14.22 -1.81 2.85
C TYR A 8 15.25 -2.94 2.84
N VAL A 9 16.53 -2.61 2.59
CA VAL A 9 17.61 -3.60 2.56
C VAL A 9 17.78 -4.28 3.92
N GLN A 10 17.68 -3.53 5.02
CA GLN A 10 17.72 -4.07 6.38
C GLN A 10 16.57 -5.04 6.64
N GLN A 11 15.35 -4.71 6.21
CA GLN A 11 14.20 -5.60 6.36
C GLN A 11 14.32 -6.88 5.53
N CYS A 12 14.84 -6.78 4.30
CA CYS A 12 15.16 -7.96 3.50
C CYS A 12 16.16 -8.87 4.20
N ALA A 13 17.25 -8.31 4.76
CA ALA A 13 18.23 -9.08 5.50
C ALA A 13 17.62 -9.74 6.76
N ALA A 14 16.80 -9.01 7.52
CA ALA A 14 16.12 -9.51 8.71
C ALA A 14 15.18 -10.70 8.43
N LEU A 15 14.57 -10.74 7.24
CA LEU A 15 13.70 -11.84 6.79
C LEU A 15 14.43 -12.93 6.00
N GLY A 16 15.76 -12.93 6.02
CA GLY A 16 16.61 -13.93 5.36
C GLY A 16 16.54 -13.87 3.83
N LEU A 17 16.20 -12.72 3.24
CA LEU A 17 16.25 -12.53 1.80
C LEU A 17 17.66 -12.11 1.39
N ALA A 18 18.44 -13.08 0.89
CA ALA A 18 19.82 -12.86 0.46
C ALA A 18 19.97 -11.84 -0.67
N LYS A 19 18.92 -11.62 -1.47
CA LYS A 19 18.91 -10.64 -2.57
C LYS A 19 17.61 -9.83 -2.52
N PRO A 20 17.67 -8.57 -2.04
CA PRO A 20 16.55 -7.64 -2.14
C PRO A 20 16.14 -7.44 -3.61
N ASN A 21 14.86 -7.16 -3.86
CA ASN A 21 14.40 -6.83 -5.19
C ASN A 21 15.05 -5.50 -5.62
N SER A 22 15.90 -5.56 -6.64
CA SER A 22 16.70 -4.42 -7.09
C SER A 22 15.82 -3.29 -7.62
N SER A 23 14.78 -3.63 -8.39
CA SER A 23 13.83 -2.65 -8.92
C SER A 23 13.13 -1.89 -7.79
N VAL A 24 12.64 -2.60 -6.77
CA VAL A 24 12.03 -1.99 -5.58
C VAL A 24 13.04 -1.10 -4.84
N ARG A 25 14.25 -1.61 -4.61
CA ARG A 25 15.30 -0.87 -3.90
C ARG A 25 15.66 0.44 -4.60
N ASP A 26 15.74 0.42 -5.92
CA ASP A 26 16.23 1.55 -6.70
C ASP A 26 15.17 2.66 -6.82
N LEU A 27 13.88 2.32 -6.71
CA LEU A 27 12.76 3.25 -6.60
C LEU A 27 12.70 3.97 -5.24
N LEU A 28 13.32 3.41 -4.21
CA LEU A 28 13.33 4.02 -2.87
C LEU A 28 14.43 5.08 -2.74
N PRO A 29 14.13 6.21 -2.08
CA PRO A 29 15.11 7.24 -1.78
C PRO A 29 16.33 6.69 -1.04
N SER A 30 17.53 6.99 -1.54
CA SER A 30 18.82 6.66 -0.90
C SER A 30 19.29 7.70 0.11
N LYS A 31 18.62 8.85 0.20
CA LYS A 31 18.94 9.92 1.16
C LYS A 31 17.75 10.13 2.09
N ALA A 32 18.00 10.09 3.40
CA ALA A 32 16.96 10.24 4.42
C ALA A 32 16.18 11.56 4.31
N SER A 33 16.84 12.64 3.84
CA SER A 33 16.19 13.94 3.61
C SER A 33 15.10 13.91 2.54
N ARG A 34 15.03 12.87 1.70
CA ARG A 34 14.02 12.70 0.66
C ARG A 34 12.89 11.74 1.06
N ASN A 35 12.94 11.14 2.25
CA ASN A 35 11.92 10.19 2.71
C ASN A 35 10.53 10.85 2.78
N ALA A 36 10.44 12.03 3.40
CA ALA A 36 9.19 12.78 3.54
C ALA A 36 8.68 13.39 2.21
N SER A 37 9.55 13.49 1.20
CA SER A 37 9.19 14.00 -0.12
C SER A 37 8.65 12.92 -1.06
N LEU A 38 8.70 11.64 -0.68
CA LEU A 38 8.16 10.55 -1.48
C LEU A 38 6.63 10.57 -1.40
N THR A 39 5.97 11.13 -2.41
CA THR A 39 4.51 11.22 -2.50
C THR A 39 3.87 10.05 -3.24
N GLU A 40 4.63 9.37 -4.08
CA GLU A 40 4.17 8.23 -4.86
C GLU A 40 5.22 7.12 -4.86
N LEU A 41 4.76 5.89 -4.63
CA LEU A 41 5.56 4.67 -4.73
C LEU A 41 4.88 3.73 -5.71
N ASP A 42 5.44 3.63 -6.90
CA ASP A 42 4.93 2.81 -7.99
C ASP A 42 5.72 1.50 -8.10
N LEU A 43 5.13 0.40 -7.61
CA LEU A 43 5.74 -0.93 -7.61
C LEU A 43 5.03 -1.88 -8.59
N ARG A 44 4.40 -1.36 -9.64
CA ARG A 44 3.64 -2.17 -10.59
C ARG A 44 4.53 -3.22 -11.25
N GLN A 45 4.03 -4.46 -11.36
CA GLN A 45 4.74 -5.55 -12.04
C GLN A 45 6.16 -5.82 -11.50
N ASN A 46 6.39 -5.61 -10.20
CA ASN A 46 7.70 -5.83 -9.59
C ASN A 46 7.82 -7.18 -8.86
N VAL A 47 6.83 -8.07 -8.98
CA VAL A 47 6.86 -9.42 -8.37
C VAL A 47 7.15 -9.33 -6.86
N VAL A 48 6.54 -8.36 -6.18
CA VAL A 48 6.76 -8.12 -4.75
C VAL A 48 6.38 -9.36 -3.92
N GLY A 49 5.23 -9.95 -4.21
CA GLY A 49 4.70 -11.12 -3.48
C GLY A 49 4.46 -10.87 -1.98
N PRO A 50 3.95 -11.87 -1.25
CA PRO A 50 3.68 -11.72 0.18
C PRO A 50 4.93 -11.39 1.00
N LYS A 51 6.02 -12.14 0.79
CA LYS A 51 7.27 -11.97 1.56
C LYS A 51 7.97 -10.64 1.23
N GLY A 52 7.96 -10.20 -0.03
CA GLY A 52 8.50 -8.89 -0.38
C GLY A 52 7.64 -7.75 0.17
N LEU A 53 6.32 -7.90 0.23
CA LEU A 53 5.45 -6.91 0.85
C LEU A 53 5.76 -6.76 2.34
N GLN A 54 5.98 -7.86 3.05
CA GLN A 54 6.36 -7.85 4.47
C GLN A 54 7.61 -6.98 4.72
N THR A 55 8.62 -7.05 3.83
CA THR A 55 9.81 -6.18 3.92
C THR A 55 9.53 -4.71 3.63
N LEU A 56 8.45 -4.41 2.90
CA LEU A 56 8.04 -3.06 2.53
C LEU A 56 7.15 -2.40 3.59
N LEU A 57 6.46 -3.14 4.45
CA LEU A 57 5.55 -2.53 5.44
C LEU A 57 6.26 -1.49 6.33
N PRO A 58 7.47 -1.71 6.85
CA PRO A 58 8.19 -0.69 7.62
C PRO A 58 8.56 0.53 6.79
N VAL A 59 8.90 0.32 5.50
CA VAL A 59 9.23 1.39 4.54
C VAL A 59 8.01 2.25 4.27
N ILE A 60 6.86 1.63 4.02
CA ILE A 60 5.57 2.30 3.80
C ILE A 60 5.21 3.13 5.03
N ARG A 61 5.33 2.59 6.25
CA ARG A 61 5.04 3.34 7.49
C ARG A 61 5.95 4.55 7.68
N ALA A 62 7.21 4.46 7.27
CA ALA A 62 8.20 5.54 7.41
C ALA A 62 8.06 6.63 6.31
N ALA A 63 7.36 6.34 5.22
CA ALA A 63 7.14 7.28 4.12
C ALA A 63 5.93 8.18 4.41
N GLU A 64 6.01 9.03 5.43
CA GLU A 64 4.87 9.83 5.92
C GLU A 64 4.21 10.72 4.85
N GLY A 65 4.99 11.19 3.86
CA GLY A 65 4.50 11.97 2.72
C GLY A 65 3.82 11.16 1.63
N LEU A 66 3.79 9.82 1.73
CA LEU A 66 3.26 8.93 0.70
C LEU A 66 1.74 9.08 0.58
N GLN A 67 1.30 9.47 -0.61
CA GLN A 67 -0.10 9.68 -0.97
C GLN A 67 -0.63 8.60 -1.90
N THR A 68 0.23 8.05 -2.77
CA THR A 68 -0.15 7.03 -3.75
C THR A 68 0.76 5.81 -3.66
N LEU A 69 0.17 4.64 -3.45
CA LEU A 69 0.86 3.36 -3.48
C LEU A 69 0.27 2.48 -4.59
N ARG A 70 1.08 2.11 -5.58
CA ARG A 70 0.66 1.19 -6.65
C ARG A 70 1.35 -0.16 -6.49
N LEU A 71 0.54 -1.19 -6.30
CA LEU A 71 0.95 -2.58 -6.10
C LEU A 71 0.26 -3.50 -7.11
N ASN A 72 -0.27 -3.00 -8.22
CA ASN A 72 -0.93 -3.86 -9.20
C ASN A 72 0.02 -4.87 -9.84
N ASN A 73 -0.52 -6.07 -10.10
CA ASN A 73 0.19 -7.21 -10.66
C ASN A 73 1.48 -7.56 -9.89
N ASN A 74 1.36 -7.82 -8.58
CA ASN A 74 2.48 -8.18 -7.70
C ASN A 74 2.31 -9.54 -7.00
N HIS A 75 1.34 -10.35 -7.43
CA HIS A 75 1.04 -11.66 -6.83
C HIS A 75 0.72 -11.59 -5.34
N LEU A 76 0.06 -10.52 -4.88
CA LEU A 76 -0.39 -10.39 -3.51
C LEU A 76 -1.59 -11.31 -3.21
N THR A 77 -1.67 -11.76 -1.96
CA THR A 77 -2.73 -12.64 -1.43
C THR A 77 -3.63 -11.87 -0.46
N ASN A 78 -4.69 -12.52 0.06
CA ASN A 78 -5.54 -11.90 1.08
C ASN A 78 -4.75 -11.52 2.34
N ASP A 79 -3.87 -12.40 2.81
CA ASP A 79 -3.03 -12.17 4.01
C ASP A 79 -2.10 -10.96 3.80
N SER A 80 -1.56 -10.82 2.59
CA SER A 80 -0.77 -9.63 2.21
C SER A 80 -1.58 -8.33 2.35
N VAL A 81 -2.88 -8.38 2.01
CA VAL A 81 -3.78 -7.21 2.15
C VAL A 81 -4.09 -6.93 3.61
N GLU A 82 -4.28 -7.94 4.44
CA GLU A 82 -4.49 -7.76 5.88
C GLU A 82 -3.28 -7.05 6.53
N GLU A 83 -2.07 -7.51 6.24
CA GLU A 83 -0.84 -6.88 6.74
C GLU A 83 -0.68 -5.43 6.23
N LEU A 84 -1.01 -5.19 4.96
CA LEU A 84 -0.98 -3.86 4.36
C LEU A 84 -2.00 -2.92 5.03
N VAL A 85 -3.22 -3.40 5.26
CA VAL A 85 -4.29 -2.64 5.94
C VAL A 85 -3.85 -2.27 7.36
N ALA A 86 -3.22 -3.19 8.09
CA ALA A 86 -2.66 -2.93 9.41
C ALA A 86 -1.59 -1.82 9.39
N ALA A 87 -0.79 -1.74 8.31
CA ALA A 87 0.19 -0.67 8.13
C ALA A 87 -0.45 0.68 7.73
N LEU A 88 -1.53 0.66 6.94
CA LEU A 88 -2.13 1.87 6.36
C LEU A 88 -3.25 2.49 7.20
N GLN A 89 -3.87 1.77 8.14
CA GLN A 89 -5.02 2.26 8.91
C GLN A 89 -4.78 3.55 9.71
N LYS A 90 -3.52 3.88 10.03
CA LYS A 90 -3.11 5.13 10.71
C LYS A 90 -2.11 5.95 9.88
N HIS A 91 -1.87 5.57 8.62
CA HIS A 91 -0.88 6.26 7.79
C HIS A 91 -1.35 7.68 7.47
N PRO A 92 -0.52 8.72 7.70
CA PRO A 92 -0.96 10.10 7.67
C PRO A 92 -1.27 10.61 6.26
N GLY A 93 -0.54 10.17 5.24
CA GLY A 93 -0.63 10.74 3.88
C GLY A 93 -1.45 9.94 2.87
N ILE A 94 -1.73 8.66 3.11
CA ILE A 94 -2.14 7.74 2.04
C ILE A 94 -3.56 8.07 1.57
N ALA A 95 -3.71 8.32 0.28
CA ALA A 95 -4.97 8.68 -0.35
C ALA A 95 -5.41 7.66 -1.41
N ARG A 96 -4.44 7.08 -2.13
CA ARG A 96 -4.69 6.15 -3.23
C ARG A 96 -3.91 4.86 -3.06
N LEU A 97 -4.61 3.74 -3.21
CA LEU A 97 -4.06 2.40 -3.20
C LEU A 97 -4.51 1.62 -4.44
N ASP A 98 -3.57 1.14 -5.25
CA ASP A 98 -3.88 0.27 -6.39
C ASP A 98 -3.42 -1.16 -6.12
N LEU A 99 -4.38 -2.09 -6.05
CA LEU A 99 -4.16 -3.53 -5.85
C LEU A 99 -4.66 -4.35 -7.06
N SER A 100 -4.87 -3.71 -8.20
CA SER A 100 -5.39 -4.36 -9.41
C SER A 100 -4.54 -5.57 -9.83
N ASP A 101 -5.15 -6.53 -10.51
CA ASP A 101 -4.47 -7.71 -11.07
C ASP A 101 -3.65 -8.51 -10.04
N ASN A 102 -4.04 -8.49 -8.77
CA ASN A 102 -3.55 -9.39 -7.73
C ASN A 102 -4.56 -10.52 -7.47
N LYS A 103 -4.08 -11.65 -6.92
CA LYS A 103 -4.91 -12.82 -6.61
C LYS A 103 -5.65 -12.66 -5.29
N ILE A 104 -6.35 -11.54 -5.12
CA ILE A 104 -7.11 -11.19 -3.93
C ILE A 104 -8.60 -11.40 -4.15
N THR A 105 -9.30 -11.73 -3.07
CA THR A 105 -10.71 -12.17 -3.09
C THR A 105 -11.54 -11.36 -2.09
N THR A 106 -12.83 -11.67 -1.99
CA THR A 106 -13.77 -10.92 -1.11
C THR A 106 -13.32 -10.75 0.36
N PRO A 107 -12.64 -11.71 1.02
CA PRO A 107 -11.98 -11.49 2.31
C PRO A 107 -11.07 -10.25 2.34
N ALA A 108 -10.15 -10.10 1.37
CA ALA A 108 -9.34 -8.90 1.24
C ALA A 108 -10.20 -7.64 1.03
N GLY A 109 -11.31 -7.75 0.29
CA GLY A 109 -12.27 -6.66 0.13
C GLY A 109 -12.88 -6.18 1.46
N LYS A 110 -13.13 -7.07 2.42
CA LYS A 110 -13.60 -6.68 3.76
C LYS A 110 -12.54 -5.87 4.51
N GLU A 111 -11.27 -6.28 4.42
CA GLU A 111 -10.16 -5.55 5.02
C GLU A 111 -9.96 -4.17 4.37
N LEU A 112 -10.10 -4.07 3.04
CA LEU A 112 -10.04 -2.80 2.32
C LEU A 112 -11.20 -1.86 2.69
N LEU A 113 -12.40 -2.40 2.90
CA LEU A 113 -13.52 -1.62 3.44
C LEU A 113 -13.24 -1.13 4.87
N ALA A 114 -12.64 -1.98 5.71
CA ALA A 114 -12.24 -1.60 7.06
C ALA A 114 -11.17 -0.50 7.05
N LEU A 115 -10.19 -0.59 6.14
CA LEU A 115 -9.20 0.47 5.91
C LEU A 115 -9.87 1.79 5.55
N ALA A 116 -10.77 1.80 4.55
CA ALA A 116 -11.49 3.01 4.14
C ALA A 116 -12.33 3.61 5.29
N LYS A 117 -12.88 2.80 6.20
CA LYS A 117 -13.60 3.29 7.38
C LYS A 117 -12.69 3.89 8.45
N ARG A 118 -11.51 3.29 8.66
CA ARG A 118 -10.56 3.67 9.73
C ARG A 118 -9.66 4.84 9.33
N ASN A 119 -9.27 4.91 8.06
CA ASN A 119 -8.43 5.96 7.52
C ASN A 119 -9.21 6.80 6.50
N ARG A 120 -9.70 7.97 6.94
CA ARG A 120 -10.47 8.90 6.11
C ARG A 120 -9.64 9.58 5.02
N ASN A 121 -8.31 9.50 5.07
CA ASN A 121 -7.47 10.03 4.01
C ASN A 121 -7.54 9.20 2.74
N VAL A 122 -7.84 7.90 2.87
CA VAL A 122 -8.00 6.98 1.74
C VAL A 122 -9.28 7.31 0.98
N THR A 123 -9.13 7.83 -0.22
CA THR A 123 -10.23 8.25 -1.10
C THR A 123 -10.31 7.42 -2.37
N GLU A 124 -9.30 6.60 -2.67
CA GLU A 124 -9.29 5.74 -3.84
C GLU A 124 -8.64 4.39 -3.52
N ILE A 125 -9.35 3.30 -3.81
CA ILE A 125 -8.82 1.94 -3.80
C ILE A 125 -9.22 1.28 -5.13
N VAL A 126 -8.23 0.87 -5.92
CA VAL A 126 -8.44 0.23 -7.22
C VAL A 126 -8.19 -1.27 -7.09
N THR A 127 -9.17 -2.08 -7.48
CA THR A 127 -9.15 -3.55 -7.38
C THR A 127 -9.59 -4.23 -8.67
N ARG A 128 -9.36 -3.58 -9.83
CA ARG A 128 -9.72 -4.12 -11.14
C ARG A 128 -8.93 -5.41 -11.38
N GLY A 129 -9.53 -6.40 -12.05
CA GLY A 129 -8.86 -7.66 -12.35
C GLY A 129 -8.59 -8.54 -11.12
N THR A 130 -9.25 -8.27 -9.99
CA THR A 130 -9.24 -9.12 -8.80
C THR A 130 -10.50 -9.99 -8.73
N VAL A 131 -10.58 -10.88 -7.74
CA VAL A 131 -11.72 -11.79 -7.51
C VAL A 131 -12.62 -11.25 -6.37
N ILE A 132 -12.55 -9.95 -6.08
CA ILE A 132 -13.47 -9.30 -5.14
C ILE A 132 -14.84 -9.20 -5.80
N ARG A 133 -15.88 -9.69 -5.14
CA ARG A 133 -17.24 -9.65 -5.69
C ARG A 133 -17.70 -8.20 -5.91
N PRO A 134 -18.47 -7.91 -6.98
CA PRO A 134 -18.96 -6.56 -7.29
C PRO A 134 -19.69 -5.86 -6.13
N LEU A 135 -20.49 -6.58 -5.36
CA LEU A 135 -21.16 -6.01 -4.20
C LEU A 135 -20.17 -5.47 -3.16
N MET A 136 -19.06 -6.17 -2.95
CA MET A 136 -18.02 -5.71 -2.02
C MET A 136 -17.27 -4.51 -2.57
N THR A 137 -16.93 -4.48 -3.87
CA THR A 137 -16.30 -3.30 -4.49
C THR A 137 -17.21 -2.07 -4.43
N ASN A 138 -18.53 -2.25 -4.56
CA ASN A 138 -19.50 -1.16 -4.42
C ASN A 138 -19.54 -0.61 -2.98
N CYS A 139 -19.52 -1.49 -1.97
CA CYS A 139 -19.43 -1.07 -0.57
C CYS A 139 -18.16 -0.27 -0.28
N ILE A 140 -17.02 -0.69 -0.83
CA ILE A 140 -15.76 0.06 -0.74
C ILE A 140 -15.92 1.42 -1.42
N GLY A 141 -16.42 1.46 -2.66
CA GLY A 141 -16.65 2.69 -3.43
C GLY A 141 -17.50 3.71 -2.69
N PHE A 142 -18.65 3.29 -2.13
CA PHE A 142 -19.51 4.17 -1.34
C PHE A 142 -18.78 4.78 -0.13
N GLN A 143 -17.97 3.98 0.58
CA GLN A 143 -17.19 4.49 1.71
C GLN A 143 -16.09 5.46 1.27
N LEU A 144 -15.44 5.20 0.13
CA LEU A 144 -14.41 6.09 -0.43
C LEU A 144 -14.99 7.43 -0.88
N GLU A 145 -16.17 7.43 -1.50
CA GLU A 145 -16.88 8.67 -1.85
C GLU A 145 -17.22 9.50 -0.60
N LYS A 146 -17.63 8.84 0.49
CA LYS A 146 -17.87 9.51 1.77
C LYS A 146 -16.59 10.17 2.29
N ASN A 147 -15.46 9.47 2.24
CA ASN A 147 -14.16 10.03 2.65
C ASN A 147 -13.78 11.24 1.79
N LEU A 148 -13.97 11.16 0.47
CA LEU A 148 -13.66 12.25 -0.47
C LEU A 148 -14.49 13.51 -0.16
N ARG A 149 -15.81 13.37 0.04
CA ARG A 149 -16.69 14.50 0.39
C ARG A 149 -16.28 15.15 1.72
N GLN A 150 -15.91 14.34 2.72
CA GLN A 150 -15.46 14.84 4.01
C GLN A 150 -14.14 15.61 3.90
N LYS A 151 -13.22 15.14 3.06
CA LYS A 151 -11.94 15.81 2.81
C LYS A 151 -12.13 17.16 2.12
N GLN A 152 -13.06 17.24 1.17
CA GLN A 152 -13.42 18.49 0.48
C GLN A 152 -14.12 19.50 1.39
N ALA A 153 -14.91 19.03 2.37
CA ALA A 153 -15.60 19.90 3.33
C ALA A 153 -14.71 20.42 4.47
N ALA A 154 -13.50 19.89 4.62
CA ALA A 154 -12.57 20.22 5.70
C ALA A 154 -11.42 21.16 5.26
N GLY A 155 -11.36 21.52 3.98
CA GLY A 155 -10.42 22.50 3.42
C GLY A 155 -11.13 23.78 3.03
#